data_AF-A0ABD3RJ77-F1
#
_entry.id   AF-A0ABD3RJ77-F1
#
_cell.length_a   1.000
_cell.length_b   1.000
_cell.length_c   1.000
_cell.angle_alpha   90.00
_cell.angle_beta   90.00
_cell.angle_gamma   90.00
#
_symmetry.space_group_name_H-M   'P 1'
#
loop_
_entity.id
_entity.type
_entity.pdbx_description
1 polymer ?
#
loop_
_entity_poly.entity_id
_entity_poly.type
_entity_poly.pdbx_seq_one_letter_code
_entity_poly.pdbx_strand_id
1 'polypeptide(L)' 'MGRFLTVFLVLLLLLVIEIGPTLGQPNCPSMSKDFKGWCWFKDSCVKVCNGEGKIGGYCTHFECWCYHPCY' A
#
# COMPACT_ATOMS: atom_id res chain seq x y z
N MET A 1 15.82 -7.58 -42.88
CA MET A 1 15.17 -6.55 -42.02
C MET A 1 13.95 -7.04 -41.22
N GLY A 2 13.05 -7.89 -41.74
CA GLY A 2 11.75 -8.16 -41.08
C GLY A 2 11.78 -8.84 -39.71
N ARG A 3 12.67 -9.83 -39.49
CA ARG A 3 12.71 -10.62 -38.24
C ARG A 3 13.13 -9.80 -37.01
N PHE A 4 13.99 -8.81 -37.20
CA PHE A 4 14.49 -7.96 -36.11
C PHE A 4 13.38 -7.06 -35.56
N LEU A 5 12.50 -6.56 -36.47
CA LEU A 5 11.34 -5.77 -36.10
C LEU A 5 10.34 -6.58 -35.26
N THR A 6 10.13 -7.85 -35.62
CA THR A 6 9.22 -8.74 -34.89
C THR A 6 9.71 -9.00 -33.47
N VAL A 7 11.00 -9.29 -33.31
CA VAL A 7 11.61 -9.50 -31.98
C VAL A 7 11.52 -8.23 -31.13
N PHE A 8 11.80 -7.07 -31.74
CA PHE A 8 11.73 -5.78 -31.06
C PHE A 8 10.31 -5.42 -30.61
N LEU A 9 9.30 -5.69 -31.45
CA LEU A 9 7.88 -5.52 -31.11
C LEU A 9 7.46 -6.45 -29.97
N VAL A 10 7.84 -7.73 -30.00
CA VAL A 10 7.52 -8.67 -28.92
C VAL A 10 8.17 -8.24 -27.60
N LEU A 11 9.41 -7.75 -27.64
CA LEU A 11 10.11 -7.25 -26.46
C LEU A 11 9.43 -6.01 -25.86
N LEU A 12 8.94 -5.09 -26.71
CA LEU A 12 8.17 -3.92 -26.27
C LEU A 12 6.83 -4.31 -25.64
N LEU A 13 6.12 -5.30 -26.17
CA LEU A 13 4.87 -5.79 -25.56
C LEU A 13 5.09 -6.43 -24.18
N LEU A 14 6.18 -7.17 -24.01
CA LEU A 14 6.52 -7.79 -22.72
C LEU A 14 6.87 -6.76 -21.63
N LEU A 15 7.31 -5.56 -22.02
CA LEU A 15 7.65 -4.48 -21.08
C LEU A 15 6.42 -3.79 -20.46
N VAL A 16 5.22 -3.99 -21.02
CA VAL A 16 3.95 -3.40 -20.55
C VAL A 16 3.24 -4.30 -19.52
N ILE A 17 3.70 -5.54 -19.36
CA ILE A 17 3.20 -6.46 -18.35
C ILE A 17 3.91 -6.11 -17.04
N GLU A 18 3.20 -6.22 -15.91
CA GLU A 18 3.66 -5.92 -14.54
C GLU A 18 3.46 -4.47 -14.09
N ILE A 19 2.20 -4.05 -13.87
CA ILE A 19 1.66 -3.83 -12.50
C ILE A 19 0.12 -3.84 -12.59
N GLY A 20 -0.49 -4.99 -12.32
CA GLY A 20 -1.94 -5.00 -12.03
C GLY A 20 -2.18 -4.25 -10.72
N PRO A 21 -3.26 -3.45 -10.57
CA PRO A 21 -3.61 -2.92 -9.27
C PRO A 21 -3.82 -4.11 -8.35
N THR A 22 -3.00 -4.23 -7.31
CA THR A 22 -3.32 -5.08 -6.17
C THR A 22 -4.59 -4.49 -5.57
N LEU A 23 -5.75 -4.97 -6.04
CA LEU A 23 -7.04 -4.74 -5.40
C LEU A 23 -7.01 -5.54 -4.09
N GLY A 24 -6.19 -5.08 -3.15
CA GLY A 24 -6.33 -5.47 -1.76
C GLY A 24 -7.75 -5.15 -1.34
N GLN A 25 -8.31 -6.01 -0.49
CA GLN A 25 -9.63 -5.76 0.10
C GLN A 25 -9.74 -4.29 0.54
N PRO A 26 -10.89 -3.64 0.31
CA PRO A 26 -11.08 -2.27 0.75
C PRO A 26 -10.75 -2.19 2.23
N ASN A 27 -9.73 -1.40 2.55
CA ASN A 27 -9.30 -1.15 3.90
C ASN A 27 -10.09 0.05 4.41
N CYS A 28 -10.70 -0.09 5.58
CA CYS A 28 -11.45 0.97 6.24
C CYS A 28 -10.48 1.75 7.13
N PRO A 29 -10.13 3.00 6.76
CA PRO A 29 -9.24 3.82 7.56
C PRO A 29 -9.95 4.34 8.81
N SER A 30 -9.25 4.41 9.93
CA SER A 30 -9.72 4.95 11.19
C SER A 30 -8.57 5.64 11.90
N MET A 31 -8.78 6.87 12.37
CA MET A 31 -7.77 7.58 13.14
C MET A 31 -7.50 6.84 14.45
N SER A 32 -6.21 6.64 14.77
CA SER A 32 -5.80 6.00 16.02
C SER A 32 -6.25 6.83 17.21
N LYS A 33 -6.78 6.16 18.25
CA LYS A 33 -7.19 6.82 19.50
C LYS A 33 -6.08 6.81 20.55
N ASP A 34 -5.18 5.84 20.48
CA ASP A 34 -4.14 5.63 21.49
C ASP A 34 -2.79 6.21 21.07
N PHE A 35 -2.59 6.52 19.79
CA PHE A 35 -1.34 7.10 19.30
C PHE A 35 -1.18 8.55 19.77
N LYS A 36 -0.04 8.87 20.39
CA LYS A 36 0.26 10.19 20.93
C LYS A 36 1.49 10.80 20.27
N GLY A 37 1.42 12.10 19.98
CA GLY A 37 2.50 12.85 19.36
C GLY A 37 2.49 12.75 17.83
N TRP A 38 3.62 13.12 17.22
CA TRP A 38 3.73 13.20 15.76
C TRP A 38 4.18 11.85 15.19
N CYS A 39 3.49 11.40 14.15
CA CYS A 39 3.79 10.18 13.42
C CYS A 39 4.99 10.40 12.50
N TRP A 40 6.19 10.05 12.99
CA TRP A 40 7.44 10.07 12.19
C TRP A 40 7.79 8.70 11.62
N PHE A 41 7.46 7.65 12.36
CA PHE A 41 7.81 6.27 12.00
C PHE A 41 6.53 5.44 11.90
N LYS A 42 6.32 4.84 10.72
CA LYS A 42 5.17 3.96 10.45
C LYS A 42 5.11 2.79 11.44
N ASP A 43 6.24 2.19 11.79
CA ASP A 43 6.29 1.04 12.69
C ASP A 43 5.72 1.34 14.09
N SER A 44 5.96 2.55 14.60
CA SER A 44 5.38 3.00 15.87
C SER A 44 3.86 3.10 15.77
N CYS A 45 3.34 3.63 14.66
CA CYS A 45 1.90 3.70 14.39
C CYS A 45 1.29 2.30 14.26
N VAL A 46 1.92 1.40 13.49
CA VAL A 46 1.46 0.01 13.31
C VAL A 46 1.41 -0.75 14.65
N LYS A 47 2.42 -0.59 15.52
CA LYS A 47 2.42 -1.21 16.86
C LYS A 47 1.23 -0.78 17.71
N VAL A 48 0.87 0.52 17.69
CA VAL A 48 -0.30 1.04 18.39
C VAL A 48 -1.60 0.53 17.76
N CYS A 49 -1.72 0.60 16.42
CA CYS A 49 -2.88 0.10 15.69
C CYS A 49 -3.15 -1.38 15.95
N ASN A 50 -2.11 -2.20 16.06
CA ASN A 50 -2.26 -3.62 16.43
C ASN A 50 -2.82 -3.78 17.85
N GLY A 51 -2.41 -2.91 18.79
CA GLY A 51 -2.99 -2.84 20.14
C GLY A 51 -4.46 -2.39 20.15
N GLU A 52 -4.86 -1.57 19.18
CA GLU A 52 -6.26 -1.17 18.93
C GLU A 52 -7.10 -2.25 18.22
N GLY A 53 -6.52 -3.42 17.92
CA GLY A 53 -7.19 -4.50 17.20
C GLY A 53 -7.33 -4.25 15.69
N LYS A 54 -6.54 -3.34 15.12
CA LYS A 54 -6.46 -3.07 13.68
C LYS A 54 -5.34 -3.92 13.06
N ILE A 55 -5.41 -4.20 11.75
CA ILE A 55 -4.42 -5.07 11.08
C ILE A 55 -3.17 -4.32 10.60
N GLY A 56 -3.17 -3.00 10.68
CA GLY A 56 -2.04 -2.17 10.32
C GLY A 56 -2.34 -0.67 10.45
N GLY A 57 -1.35 0.15 10.07
CA GLY A 57 -1.46 1.60 10.06
C GLY A 57 -0.42 2.30 9.19
N TYR A 58 -0.63 3.60 8.96
CA TYR A 58 0.26 4.49 8.23
C TYR A 58 0.22 5.91 8.81
N CYS A 59 1.30 6.67 8.59
CA CYS A 59 1.35 8.09 8.95
C CYS A 59 0.82 8.93 7.77
N THR A 60 -0.10 9.86 8.02
CA THR A 60 -0.49 10.90 7.06
C THR A 60 -0.61 12.23 7.80
N HIS A 61 -0.05 13.31 7.25
CA HIS A 61 -0.02 14.63 7.92
C HIS A 61 0.44 14.60 9.38
N PHE A 62 1.42 13.75 9.72
CA PHE A 62 1.90 13.48 11.09
C PHE A 62 0.87 12.85 12.03
N GLU A 63 -0.28 12.41 11.53
CA GLU A 63 -1.29 11.65 12.26
C GLU A 63 -1.16 10.16 11.96
N CYS A 64 -1.42 9.32 12.96
CA CYS A 64 -1.46 7.87 12.79
C CYS A 64 -2.86 7.42 12.39
N TRP A 65 -2.96 6.77 11.23
CA TRP A 65 -4.19 6.21 10.71
C TRP A 65 -4.07 4.68 10.66
N CYS A 66 -4.97 4.02 11.37
CA CYS A 66 -5.06 2.57 11.38
C CYS A 66 -6.02 2.09 10.29
N TYR A 67 -5.89 0.84 9.86
CA TYR A 67 -6.82 0.24 8.91
C TYR A 67 -7.15 -1.21 9.26
N HIS A 68 -8.31 -1.64 8.79
CA HIS A 68 -8.85 -2.99 8.92
C HIS A 68 -9.65 -3.35 7.67
N PRO A 69 -9.88 -4.65 7.40
CA PRO A 69 -10.73 -5.06 6.28
C PRO A 69 -12.15 -4.52 6.50
N CYS A 70 -12.72 -3.83 5.51
CA CYS A 70 -14.15 -3.53 5.49
C CYS A 70 -14.90 -4.83 5.16
N TYR A 71 -15.72 -5.32 6.08
CA TYR A 71 -16.64 -6.44 5.86
C TYR A 71 -18.09 -5.95 5.88
#